data_AF-A0A485MS69-F1
#
_entry.id   AF-A0A485MS69-F1
#
_cell.length_a   1.000
_cell.length_b   1.000
_cell.length_c   1.000
_cell.angle_alpha   90.00
_cell.angle_beta   90.00
_cell.angle_gamma   90.00
#
_symmetry.space_group_name_H-M   'P 1'
#
loop_
_entity.id
_entity.type
_entity.pdbx_description
1 polymer ?
#
loop_
_entity_poly.entity_id
_entity_poly.type
_entity_poly.pdbx_seq_one_letter_code
_entity_poly.pdbx_strand_id
1 'polypeptide(L)'
;MPRQFPKLNISEVDEQVRLLAEKVFAKVLREEDSKDALSLFTVPEDCPIGQKEAKERELQKELAEQKSVETAKRKKSFKMIRSQSLSLQMPTQQDWKGAPTASPVLSPTTPVFPGATCQPTPGPYAIPEFQRVIISGDYCAGITVEDYEQAAKSLAKALMIREKYARLAYHRFPRTTARYLGDQRVDSAPPEEGLPDFHPPPPPQEDPYCLDDAPPNLGYLVCMQGGILFVYDNKKMLERQEPHSLPYPDLETYTVDMSHILALITDGPTKTYCHRRLNFLESKFSLHEMLNEMSEFKELKSNPHRDFYNVRKVDTHIHAAACMNQKHLLRFIKHTYKTEPDRTVAEKRGRKITLRQVFDSLHMDPYDLTVDSLDVHAGRQTFHRFDKFNSKYNPVGASELRDLYLKTENYLGGEYFARMVKEVARELEESKYQYSEPRLSIYGRNPKEWPKLARWFIQHKVYSPNMRWIIQVPRIYDIFRSKKLLPSFGKMLENIFLPLFEATINPQDHRELHLFLKYGTRPEHFLVPASLWRVWLHHPPSVCVPDC
;
A
#
# COMPACT_ATOMS: atom_id res chain seq x y z
N MET A 1 28.41 -9.04 -25.52
CA MET A 1 27.03 -9.09 -26.03
C MET A 1 26.46 -7.68 -26.06
N PRO A 2 25.61 -7.30 -27.04
CA PRO A 2 24.95 -5.99 -27.02
C PRO A 2 24.00 -5.92 -25.81
N ARG A 3 23.96 -4.77 -25.13
CA ARG A 3 23.03 -4.55 -24.01
C ARG A 3 21.60 -4.75 -24.52
N GLN A 4 20.77 -5.46 -23.75
CA GLN A 4 19.32 -5.60 -24.05
C GLN A 4 18.62 -4.25 -24.17
N PHE A 5 19.18 -3.20 -23.56
CA PHE A 5 18.74 -1.83 -23.72
C PHE A 5 19.90 -0.98 -24.27
N PRO A 6 19.74 -0.39 -25.47
CA PRO A 6 20.73 0.53 -26.01
C PRO A 6 20.84 1.75 -25.09
N LYS A 7 22.08 2.22 -24.86
CA LYS A 7 22.30 3.52 -24.23
C LYS A 7 21.58 4.58 -25.08
N LEU A 8 20.80 5.45 -24.45
CA LEU A 8 20.25 6.59 -25.17
C LEU A 8 21.42 7.50 -25.56
N ASN A 9 21.58 7.75 -26.86
CA ASN A 9 22.40 8.87 -27.31
C ASN A 9 21.63 10.14 -26.94
N ILE A 10 22.21 10.94 -26.06
CA ILE A 10 21.64 12.21 -25.60
C ILE A 10 21.48 13.11 -26.83
N SER A 11 20.25 13.45 -27.19
CA SER A 11 19.99 14.44 -28.22
C SER A 11 20.09 15.85 -27.66
N GLU A 12 20.29 16.87 -28.51
CA GLU A 12 20.28 18.28 -28.08
C GLU A 12 18.96 18.68 -27.39
N VAL A 13 17.84 18.04 -27.77
CA VAL A 13 16.53 18.22 -27.15
C VAL A 13 16.53 17.67 -25.72
N ASP A 14 17.20 16.54 -25.48
CA ASP A 14 17.30 15.95 -24.14
C ASP A 14 18.19 16.78 -23.23
N GLU A 15 19.20 17.46 -23.78
CA GLU A 15 20.05 18.38 -23.03
C GLU A 15 19.32 19.68 -22.64
N GLN A 16 18.49 20.23 -23.53
CA GLN A 16 17.62 21.37 -23.19
C GLN A 16 16.61 21.00 -22.09
N VAL A 17 16.03 19.80 -22.16
CA VAL A 17 15.13 19.28 -21.12
C VAL A 17 15.87 19.07 -19.80
N ARG A 18 17.11 18.56 -19.84
CA ARG A 18 17.96 18.41 -18.65
C ARG A 18 18.22 19.77 -17.99
N LEU A 19 18.60 20.79 -18.75
CA LEU A 19 18.84 22.15 -18.24
C LEU A 19 17.58 22.78 -17.64
N LEU A 20 16.40 22.53 -18.23
CA LEU A 20 15.13 22.96 -17.66
C LEU A 20 14.85 22.27 -16.32
N ALA A 21 15.02 20.95 -16.26
CA ALA A 21 14.85 20.17 -15.05
C ALA A 21 15.84 20.59 -13.94
N GLU A 22 17.10 20.87 -14.28
CA GLU A 22 18.12 21.38 -13.34
C GLU A 22 17.75 22.75 -12.77
N LYS A 23 17.23 23.67 -13.58
CA LYS A 23 16.74 24.98 -13.11
C LYS A 23 15.57 24.83 -12.15
N VAL A 24 14.66 23.90 -12.43
CA VAL A 24 13.54 23.57 -11.54
C VAL A 24 14.06 22.99 -10.22
N PHE A 25 14.97 22.02 -10.28
CA PHE A 25 15.55 21.39 -9.10
C PHE A 25 16.32 22.39 -8.22
N ALA A 26 17.12 23.25 -8.84
CA ALA A 26 17.85 24.30 -8.13
C ALA A 26 16.95 25.39 -7.55
N LYS A 27 15.75 25.60 -8.11
CA LYS A 27 14.73 26.49 -7.50
C LYS A 27 14.10 25.82 -6.28
N VAL A 28 13.78 24.53 -6.38
CA VAL A 28 13.14 23.76 -5.30
C VAL A 28 14.09 23.53 -4.12
N LEU A 29 15.37 23.21 -4.36
CA LEU A 29 16.36 23.10 -3.28
C LEU A 29 16.51 24.41 -2.49
N ARG A 30 16.40 25.55 -3.18
CA ARG A 30 16.42 26.88 -2.53
C ARG A 30 15.14 27.17 -1.75
N GLU A 31 14.02 26.57 -2.13
CA GLU A 31 12.77 26.64 -1.38
C GLU A 31 12.79 25.68 -0.18
N GLU A 32 13.39 24.47 -0.28
CA GLU A 32 13.60 23.49 0.81
C GLU A 32 14.41 24.03 2.01
N ASP A 33 15.33 24.96 1.78
CA ASP A 33 16.07 25.65 2.85
C ASP A 33 15.18 26.67 3.61
N SER A 34 14.01 27.02 3.09
CA SER A 34 12.97 27.75 3.82
C SER A 34 12.10 26.77 4.60
N LYS A 35 11.85 27.03 5.88
CA LYS A 35 11.26 26.09 6.86
C LYS A 35 9.87 25.50 6.52
N ASP A 36 9.27 25.87 5.40
CA ASP A 36 7.91 25.48 4.97
C ASP A 36 7.86 24.71 3.64
N ALA A 37 8.99 24.32 3.06
CA ALA A 37 8.98 23.67 1.75
C ALA A 37 8.60 22.17 1.82
N LEU A 38 7.46 21.89 1.21
CA LEU A 38 6.94 20.57 0.91
C LEU A 38 7.85 19.84 -0.08
N SER A 39 8.19 18.57 0.21
CA SER A 39 9.04 17.77 -0.67
C SER A 39 8.47 17.65 -2.09
N LEU A 40 9.34 17.48 -3.08
CA LEU A 40 9.11 17.36 -4.52
C LEU A 40 7.91 16.48 -4.98
N PHE A 41 7.39 15.60 -4.11
CA PHE A 41 6.31 14.66 -4.38
C PHE A 41 5.06 14.88 -3.51
N THR A 42 5.07 15.89 -2.66
CA THR A 42 3.95 16.25 -1.82
C THR A 42 3.14 17.31 -2.57
N VAL A 43 1.94 16.94 -3.03
CA VAL A 43 0.96 17.92 -3.48
C VAL A 43 0.66 18.82 -2.28
N PRO A 44 0.83 20.16 -2.36
CA PRO A 44 0.33 21.05 -1.33
C PRO A 44 -1.17 20.82 -1.18
N GLU A 45 -1.62 20.35 -0.02
CA GLU A 45 -3.06 20.28 0.29
C GLU A 45 -3.70 21.67 0.28
N ASP A 46 -2.89 22.73 0.38
CA ASP A 46 -3.31 24.12 0.29
C ASP A 46 -3.56 24.54 -1.16
N CYS A 47 -4.56 23.93 -1.78
CA CYS A 47 -5.26 24.58 -2.87
C CYS A 47 -6.21 25.63 -2.25
N PRO A 48 -5.97 26.94 -2.40
CA PRO A 48 -6.84 27.98 -1.82
C PRO A 48 -8.30 27.91 -2.32
N ILE A 49 -8.53 27.20 -3.44
CA ILE A 49 -9.87 26.88 -3.96
C ILE A 49 -10.52 25.78 -3.12
N GLY A 50 -9.77 24.73 -2.76
CA GLY A 50 -10.26 23.63 -1.92
C GLY A 50 -10.63 24.07 -0.50
N GLN A 51 -9.91 25.04 0.08
CA GLN A 51 -10.30 25.63 1.38
C GLN A 51 -11.57 26.48 1.30
N LYS A 52 -11.77 27.20 0.18
CA LYS A 52 -13.02 27.95 -0.06
C LYS A 52 -14.19 26.99 -0.24
N GLU A 53 -14.03 25.94 -1.06
CA GLU A 53 -15.06 24.92 -1.28
C GLU A 53 -15.34 24.09 -0.02
N ALA A 54 -14.32 23.78 0.79
CA ALA A 54 -14.50 23.08 2.06
C ALA A 54 -15.25 23.95 3.07
N LYS A 55 -14.90 25.23 3.20
CA LYS A 55 -15.66 26.19 4.04
C LYS A 55 -17.09 26.37 3.53
N GLU A 56 -17.29 26.40 2.22
CA GLU A 56 -18.62 26.54 1.62
C GLU A 56 -19.47 25.27 1.84
N ARG A 57 -18.89 24.07 1.72
CA ARG A 57 -19.54 22.80 2.07
C ARG A 57 -19.86 22.70 3.56
N GLU A 58 -18.96 23.14 4.43
CA GLU A 58 -19.17 23.14 5.88
C GLU A 58 -20.31 24.10 6.27
N LEU A 59 -20.33 25.30 5.68
CA LEU A 59 -21.43 26.26 5.84
C LEU A 59 -22.77 25.71 5.30
N GLN A 60 -22.76 25.05 4.15
CA GLN A 60 -23.96 24.39 3.60
C GLN A 60 -24.45 23.26 4.50
N LYS A 61 -23.55 22.50 5.13
CA LYS A 61 -23.89 21.43 6.07
C LYS A 61 -24.50 21.99 7.36
N GLU A 62 -23.95 23.07 7.91
CA GLU A 62 -24.53 23.77 9.06
C GLU A 62 -25.93 24.31 8.74
N LEU A 63 -26.11 24.93 7.57
CA LEU A 63 -27.43 25.41 7.11
C LEU A 63 -28.43 24.26 6.94
N ALA A 64 -27.99 23.10 6.46
CA ALA A 64 -28.83 21.91 6.34
C ALA A 64 -29.21 21.31 7.70
N GLU A 65 -28.28 21.27 8.66
CA GLU A 65 -28.55 20.86 10.04
C GLU A 65 -29.52 21.82 10.74
N GLN A 66 -29.35 23.12 10.58
CA GLN A 66 -30.28 24.13 11.11
C GLN A 66 -31.69 23.95 10.54
N LYS A 67 -31.83 23.76 9.22
CA LYS A 67 -33.12 23.45 8.58
C LYS A 67 -33.71 22.13 9.09
N SER A 68 -32.90 21.11 9.33
CA SER A 68 -33.34 19.82 9.87
C SER A 68 -33.87 19.95 11.31
N VAL A 69 -33.15 20.69 12.16
CA VAL A 69 -33.56 20.99 13.55
C VAL A 69 -34.84 21.82 13.56
N GLU A 70 -34.97 22.81 12.68
CA GLU A 70 -36.17 23.64 12.55
C GLU A 70 -37.37 22.80 12.07
N THR A 71 -37.16 21.92 11.09
CA THR A 71 -38.19 20.98 10.60
C THR A 71 -38.62 20.01 11.70
N ALA A 72 -37.69 19.53 12.52
CA ALA A 72 -37.97 18.67 13.67
C ALA A 72 -38.76 19.39 14.76
N LYS A 73 -38.42 20.66 15.06
CA LYS A 73 -39.18 21.53 15.98
C LYS A 73 -40.59 21.78 15.46
N ARG A 74 -40.74 22.06 14.16
CA ARG A 74 -42.05 22.26 13.51
C ARG A 74 -42.89 20.99 13.54
N LYS A 75 -42.31 19.81 13.27
CA LYS A 75 -42.97 18.50 13.41
C LYS A 75 -43.40 18.21 14.85
N LYS A 76 -42.59 18.55 15.86
CA LYS A 76 -42.96 18.42 17.28
C LYS A 76 -44.10 19.37 17.66
N SER A 77 -44.08 20.61 17.19
CA SER A 77 -45.16 21.58 17.39
C SER A 77 -46.47 21.12 16.74
N PHE A 78 -46.42 20.63 15.49
CA PHE A 78 -47.60 20.02 14.84
C PHE A 78 -48.13 18.79 15.58
N LYS A 79 -47.26 17.91 16.11
CA LYS A 79 -47.69 16.78 16.96
C LYS A 79 -48.38 17.24 18.24
N MET A 80 -47.91 18.32 18.86
CA MET A 80 -48.48 18.89 20.09
C MET A 80 -49.87 19.53 19.83
N ILE A 81 -50.03 20.21 18.70
CA ILE A 81 -51.32 20.77 18.25
C ILE A 81 -52.31 19.64 17.91
N ARG A 82 -51.84 18.53 17.32
CA ARG A 82 -52.67 17.35 17.01
C ARG A 82 -53.09 16.58 18.26
N SER A 83 -52.25 16.53 19.30
CA SER A 83 -52.65 15.93 20.59
C SER A 83 -53.67 16.77 21.37
N GLN A 84 -53.66 18.10 21.23
CA GLN A 84 -54.65 18.99 21.87
C GLN A 84 -56.01 18.98 21.14
N SER A 85 -56.03 18.68 19.85
CA SER A 85 -57.27 18.58 19.07
C SER A 85 -57.95 17.21 19.18
N LEU A 86 -57.23 16.15 19.56
CA LEU A 86 -57.78 14.80 19.80
C LEU A 86 -58.36 14.61 21.21
N SER A 87 -58.16 15.54 22.15
CA SER A 87 -58.76 15.53 23.50
C SER A 87 -60.16 16.14 23.57
N LEU A 88 -60.70 16.65 22.45
CA LEU A 88 -62.01 17.29 22.36
C LEU A 88 -62.92 16.60 21.34
N GLN A 89 -63.04 15.27 21.42
CA GLN A 89 -64.15 14.52 20.80
C GLN A 89 -64.13 13.06 21.30
N MET A 90 -64.90 12.78 22.34
CA MET A 90 -65.37 11.43 22.64
C MET A 90 -66.90 11.43 22.63
N PRO A 91 -67.53 10.55 21.84
CA PRO A 91 -68.81 9.97 22.19
C PRO A 91 -68.61 8.58 22.82
N THR A 92 -69.50 8.30 23.77
CA THR A 92 -69.66 7.12 24.61
C THR A 92 -70.09 5.84 23.88
N GLN A 93 -69.55 4.71 24.37
CA GLN A 93 -70.05 3.32 24.39
C GLN A 93 -70.93 2.76 23.26
N GLN A 94 -70.47 1.68 22.61
CA GLN A 94 -71.20 0.40 22.46
C GLN A 94 -70.32 -0.70 21.83
N ASP A 95 -70.00 -1.72 22.64
CA ASP A 95 -70.20 -3.15 22.37
C ASP A 95 -70.18 -3.67 20.91
N TRP A 96 -69.22 -4.55 20.55
CA TRP A 96 -69.43 -5.91 20.00
C TRP A 96 -68.18 -6.61 19.42
N LYS A 97 -68.23 -7.94 19.55
CA LYS A 97 -67.29 -9.00 19.13
C LYS A 97 -67.04 -9.04 17.61
N GLY A 98 -65.87 -9.53 17.18
CA GLY A 98 -65.70 -10.14 15.86
C GLY A 98 -64.28 -10.08 15.29
N ALA A 99 -63.75 -11.24 14.87
CA ALA A 99 -62.47 -11.40 14.16
C ALA A 99 -62.50 -10.77 12.74
N PRO A 100 -61.35 -10.43 12.11
CA PRO A 100 -61.36 -9.94 10.74
C PRO A 100 -61.15 -11.07 9.71
N THR A 101 -62.21 -11.34 8.96
CA THR A 101 -62.24 -12.03 7.67
C THR A 101 -61.69 -11.14 6.55
N ALA A 102 -61.24 -11.80 5.48
CA ALA A 102 -60.54 -11.25 4.34
C ALA A 102 -61.40 -10.55 3.27
N SER A 103 -60.70 -9.72 2.47
CA SER A 103 -60.93 -9.36 1.04
C SER A 103 -61.92 -8.21 0.73
N PRO A 104 -62.01 -7.73 -0.53
CA PRO A 104 -61.01 -7.11 -1.44
C PRO A 104 -61.59 -5.80 -2.06
N VAL A 105 -60.88 -5.02 -2.90
CA VAL A 105 -61.42 -4.00 -3.87
C VAL A 105 -60.24 -3.25 -4.51
N LEU A 106 -60.15 -2.81 -5.77
CA LEU A 106 -60.74 -3.04 -7.10
C LEU A 106 -59.79 -2.30 -8.06
N SER A 107 -59.54 -2.84 -9.26
CA SER A 107 -58.86 -2.12 -10.36
C SER A 107 -59.92 -1.65 -11.38
N PRO A 108 -59.78 -0.48 -12.02
CA PRO A 108 -60.75 -0.01 -12.99
C PRO A 108 -60.45 -0.55 -14.41
N THR A 109 -61.55 -0.84 -15.09
CA THR A 109 -61.69 -1.41 -16.44
C THR A 109 -61.53 -0.35 -17.54
N THR A 110 -61.01 -0.73 -18.70
CA THR A 110 -61.21 -0.05 -20.00
C THR A 110 -61.28 -1.09 -21.14
N PRO A 111 -61.90 -0.77 -22.29
CA PRO A 111 -62.83 -1.67 -22.99
C PRO A 111 -62.20 -2.48 -24.13
N VAL A 112 -62.85 -3.60 -24.45
CA VAL A 112 -62.47 -4.54 -25.52
C VAL A 112 -63.18 -4.17 -26.83
N PHE A 113 -62.42 -4.01 -27.91
CA PHE A 113 -62.89 -4.16 -29.30
C PHE A 113 -62.65 -5.61 -29.76
N PRO A 114 -63.64 -6.35 -30.29
CA PRO A 114 -63.43 -7.69 -30.82
C PRO A 114 -63.15 -7.63 -32.33
N GLY A 115 -61.94 -7.99 -32.75
CA GLY A 115 -61.65 -8.25 -34.16
C GLY A 115 -60.23 -7.92 -34.59
N ALA A 116 -59.23 -8.70 -34.17
CA ALA A 116 -58.00 -8.92 -34.93
C ALA A 116 -57.25 -10.13 -34.37
N THR A 117 -56.94 -11.06 -35.27
CA THR A 117 -56.18 -12.30 -35.06
C THR A 117 -54.82 -12.07 -34.40
N CYS A 118 -54.55 -12.77 -33.29
CA CYS A 118 -53.22 -12.84 -32.67
C CYS A 118 -52.28 -13.69 -33.55
N GLN A 119 -51.25 -13.04 -34.08
CA GLN A 119 -50.04 -13.66 -34.63
C GLN A 119 -48.95 -13.79 -33.54
N PRO A 120 -47.92 -14.63 -33.74
CA PRO A 120 -47.25 -15.35 -32.67
C PRO A 120 -46.25 -14.50 -31.87
N THR A 121 -46.05 -14.93 -30.63
CA THR A 121 -45.03 -14.53 -29.66
C THR A 121 -43.67 -14.21 -30.28
N PRO A 122 -43.07 -13.04 -30.01
CA PRO A 122 -41.62 -12.90 -30.03
C PRO A 122 -41.05 -13.59 -28.78
N GLY A 123 -40.01 -14.41 -28.97
CA GLY A 123 -39.31 -15.13 -27.91
C GLY A 123 -38.79 -14.22 -26.78
N PRO A 124 -38.34 -14.80 -25.66
CA PRO A 124 -37.85 -14.02 -24.53
C PRO A 124 -36.66 -13.17 -24.99
N TYR A 125 -36.88 -11.87 -25.11
CA TYR A 125 -35.80 -10.90 -25.21
C TYR A 125 -34.84 -11.21 -24.07
N ALA A 126 -33.60 -11.57 -24.40
CA ALA A 126 -32.54 -11.71 -23.42
C ALA A 126 -32.33 -10.32 -22.79
N ILE A 127 -33.05 -10.06 -21.71
CA ILE A 127 -32.85 -8.88 -20.89
C ILE A 127 -31.40 -8.97 -20.40
N PRO A 128 -30.53 -8.01 -20.73
CA PRO A 128 -29.15 -8.07 -20.29
C PRO A 128 -29.12 -8.12 -18.76
N GLU A 129 -28.33 -9.04 -18.22
CA GLU A 129 -28.18 -9.33 -16.79
C GLU A 129 -27.72 -8.10 -15.98
N PHE A 130 -27.17 -7.09 -16.67
CA PHE A 130 -26.72 -5.83 -16.11
C PHE A 130 -27.11 -4.64 -17.02
N GLN A 131 -27.74 -3.62 -16.43
CA GLN A 131 -28.10 -2.37 -17.10
C GLN A 131 -27.57 -1.19 -16.30
N ARG A 132 -26.83 -0.29 -16.96
CA ARG A 132 -26.36 0.98 -16.39
C ARG A 132 -26.51 2.11 -17.38
N VAL A 133 -26.69 3.32 -16.87
CA VAL A 133 -26.61 4.54 -17.67
C VAL A 133 -25.14 4.89 -17.87
N ILE A 134 -24.73 5.08 -19.12
CA ILE A 134 -23.37 5.46 -19.48
C ILE A 134 -23.37 6.92 -19.90
N ILE A 135 -22.49 7.70 -19.29
CA ILE A 135 -22.24 9.09 -19.69
C ILE A 135 -21.23 9.08 -20.83
N SER A 136 -21.70 9.41 -22.04
CA SER A 136 -20.85 9.54 -23.22
C SER A 136 -20.14 10.90 -23.26
N GLY A 137 -19.02 10.97 -23.98
CA GLY A 137 -18.20 12.17 -24.11
C GLY A 137 -16.95 12.15 -23.21
N ASP A 138 -15.81 12.39 -23.84
CA ASP A 138 -14.50 12.45 -23.18
C ASP A 138 -13.77 13.78 -23.41
N TYR A 139 -14.34 14.69 -24.19
CA TYR A 139 -13.76 16.00 -24.45
C TYR A 139 -14.13 16.98 -23.34
N CYS A 140 -13.11 17.57 -22.72
CA CYS A 140 -13.28 18.65 -21.76
C CYS A 140 -13.49 19.97 -22.51
N ALA A 141 -14.59 20.68 -22.23
CA ALA A 141 -14.85 21.99 -22.82
C ALA A 141 -13.77 23.02 -22.44
N GLY A 142 -13.42 23.90 -23.38
CA GLY A 142 -12.50 25.03 -23.16
C GLY A 142 -11.01 24.72 -23.34
N ILE A 143 -10.65 23.54 -23.84
CA ILE A 143 -9.26 23.16 -24.17
C ILE A 143 -9.11 23.21 -25.70
N THR A 144 -8.02 23.82 -26.18
CA THR A 144 -7.73 23.84 -27.62
C THR A 144 -7.28 22.44 -28.09
N VAL A 145 -7.47 22.14 -29.37
CA VAL A 145 -7.02 20.86 -29.94
C VAL A 145 -5.49 20.74 -29.86
N GLU A 146 -4.78 21.85 -30.06
CA GLU A 146 -3.32 21.92 -29.99
C GLU A 146 -2.80 21.59 -28.58
N ASP A 147 -3.38 22.20 -27.53
CA ASP A 147 -3.01 21.91 -26.14
C ASP A 147 -3.29 20.45 -25.78
N TYR A 148 -4.40 19.89 -26.28
CA TYR A 148 -4.74 18.49 -26.09
C TYR A 148 -3.71 17.55 -26.72
N GLU A 149 -3.34 17.77 -27.98
CA GLU A 149 -2.36 16.93 -28.68
C GLU A 149 -0.98 16.99 -28.02
N GLN A 150 -0.54 18.19 -27.62
CA GLN A 150 0.73 18.40 -26.92
C GLN A 150 0.76 17.66 -25.59
N ALA A 151 -0.30 17.79 -24.78
CA ALA A 151 -0.43 17.12 -23.50
C ALA A 151 -0.51 15.59 -23.67
N ALA A 152 -1.28 15.10 -24.67
CA ALA A 152 -1.43 13.68 -24.95
C ALA A 152 -0.10 13.03 -25.34
N LYS A 153 0.67 13.65 -26.25
CA LYS A 153 2.00 13.16 -26.65
C LYS A 153 2.96 13.09 -25.45
N SER A 154 2.94 14.12 -24.60
CA SER A 154 3.82 14.19 -23.44
C SER A 154 3.47 13.18 -22.35
N LEU A 155 2.17 12.99 -22.09
CA LEU A 155 1.67 11.96 -21.17
C LEU A 155 1.93 10.54 -21.71
N ALA A 156 1.78 10.32 -23.02
CA ALA A 156 2.12 9.05 -23.65
C ALA A 156 3.61 8.71 -23.46
N LYS A 157 4.51 9.68 -23.68
CA LYS A 157 5.95 9.50 -23.40
C LYS A 157 6.20 9.14 -21.93
N ALA A 158 5.55 9.81 -20.99
CA ALA A 158 5.67 9.50 -19.56
C ALA A 158 5.18 8.08 -19.21
N LEU A 159 4.09 7.62 -19.84
CA LEU A 159 3.58 6.27 -19.67
C LEU A 159 4.52 5.20 -20.25
N MET A 160 5.16 5.47 -21.41
CA MET A 160 6.18 4.58 -21.98
C MET A 160 7.42 4.49 -21.09
N ILE A 161 7.86 5.60 -20.49
CA ILE A 161 8.93 5.61 -19.49
C ILE A 161 8.53 4.72 -18.30
N ARG A 162 7.31 4.88 -17.77
CA ARG A 162 6.80 4.05 -16.68
C ARG A 162 6.76 2.57 -17.07
N GLU A 163 6.32 2.24 -18.27
CA GLU A 163 6.26 0.86 -18.76
C GLU A 163 7.66 0.24 -18.86
N LYS A 164 8.64 0.96 -19.42
CA LYS A 164 10.05 0.56 -19.47
C LYS A 164 10.57 0.17 -18.08
N TYR A 165 10.38 1.02 -17.07
CA TYR A 165 10.84 0.75 -15.71
C TYR A 165 10.02 -0.31 -14.97
N ALA A 166 8.71 -0.39 -15.22
CA ALA A 166 7.88 -1.47 -14.69
C ALA A 166 8.37 -2.84 -15.20
N ARG A 167 8.73 -2.91 -16.49
CA ARG A 167 9.29 -4.12 -17.11
C ARG A 167 10.66 -4.49 -16.53
N LEU A 168 11.56 -3.50 -16.39
CA LEU A 168 12.86 -3.70 -15.75
C LEU A 168 12.72 -4.21 -14.31
N ALA A 169 11.73 -3.70 -13.57
CA ALA A 169 11.43 -4.10 -12.20
C ALA A 169 10.57 -5.37 -12.08
N TYR A 170 10.15 -5.99 -13.20
CA TYR A 170 9.16 -7.08 -13.23
C TYR A 170 7.85 -6.76 -12.51
N HIS A 171 7.47 -5.48 -12.47
CA HIS A 171 6.20 -5.03 -11.92
C HIS A 171 5.08 -5.19 -12.96
N ARG A 172 3.86 -5.42 -12.48
CA ARG A 172 2.67 -5.43 -13.34
C ARG A 172 2.37 -4.04 -13.89
N PHE A 173 2.37 -3.91 -15.21
CA PHE A 173 1.85 -2.73 -15.91
C PHE A 173 0.38 -2.97 -16.34
N PRO A 174 -0.51 -1.97 -16.24
CA PRO A 174 -1.92 -2.16 -16.59
C PRO A 174 -2.11 -2.57 -18.05
N ARG A 175 -2.74 -3.73 -18.28
CA ARG A 175 -2.97 -4.30 -19.63
C ARG A 175 -3.75 -3.35 -20.55
N THR A 176 -4.77 -2.69 -20.00
CA THR A 176 -5.58 -1.72 -20.74
C THR A 176 -4.70 -0.59 -21.28
N THR A 177 -3.83 -0.03 -20.44
CA THR A 177 -2.91 1.04 -20.84
C THR A 177 -1.90 0.56 -21.88
N ALA A 178 -1.31 -0.63 -21.70
CA ALA A 178 -0.36 -1.21 -22.66
C ALA A 178 -0.95 -1.35 -24.08
N ARG A 179 -2.22 -1.78 -24.16
CA ARG A 179 -2.96 -1.88 -25.45
C ARG A 179 -3.07 -0.53 -26.16
N TYR A 180 -3.40 0.54 -25.42
CA TYR A 180 -3.52 1.88 -26.00
C TYR A 180 -2.18 2.52 -26.38
N LEU A 181 -1.07 2.07 -25.79
CA LEU A 181 0.28 2.53 -26.16
C LEU A 181 0.84 1.81 -27.40
N GLY A 182 0.11 0.83 -27.97
CA GLY A 182 0.48 0.16 -29.21
C GLY A 182 1.52 -0.95 -29.05
N ASP A 183 1.65 -1.56 -27.87
CA ASP A 183 2.49 -2.75 -27.71
C ASP A 183 1.86 -3.94 -28.49
N GLN A 184 2.36 -4.22 -29.69
CA GLN A 184 1.88 -5.28 -30.59
C GLN A 184 2.01 -6.70 -29.98
N ARG A 185 2.67 -6.85 -28.83
CA ARG A 185 2.84 -8.14 -28.14
C ARG A 185 1.59 -8.63 -27.42
N VAL A 186 0.50 -7.86 -27.43
CA VAL A 186 -0.75 -8.21 -26.73
C VAL A 186 -1.60 -9.26 -27.47
N ASP A 187 -1.34 -9.49 -28.76
CA ASP A 187 -2.09 -10.48 -29.57
C ASP A 187 -1.49 -11.90 -29.53
N SER A 188 -0.30 -12.08 -28.95
CA SER A 188 0.35 -13.38 -28.81
C SER A 188 0.33 -13.88 -27.36
N ALA A 189 -0.79 -14.50 -26.94
CA ALA A 189 -0.98 -15.17 -25.65
C ALA A 189 -0.74 -14.28 -24.40
N PRO A 190 -1.27 -14.62 -23.20
CA PRO A 190 -0.79 -13.96 -21.99
C PRO A 190 0.72 -14.24 -21.88
N PRO A 191 1.60 -13.24 -21.73
CA PRO A 191 2.95 -13.55 -21.30
C PRO A 191 2.82 -14.11 -19.87
N GLU A 192 2.84 -15.44 -19.75
CA GLU A 192 3.36 -16.10 -18.55
C GLU A 192 4.84 -15.73 -18.33
N GLU A 193 5.50 -15.15 -19.34
CA GLU A 193 6.80 -14.52 -19.25
C GLU A 193 6.79 -13.28 -18.33
N GLY A 194 7.09 -13.51 -17.05
CA GLY A 194 7.60 -12.46 -16.16
C GLY A 194 6.73 -12.12 -14.95
N LEU A 195 5.55 -12.73 -14.75
CA LEU A 195 4.81 -12.58 -13.49
C LEU A 195 5.61 -13.21 -12.35
N PRO A 196 5.92 -12.51 -11.24
CA PRO A 196 6.67 -13.09 -10.13
C PRO A 196 6.01 -14.39 -9.67
N ASP A 197 6.83 -15.41 -9.42
CA ASP A 197 6.36 -16.69 -8.95
C ASP A 197 5.96 -16.43 -7.51
N PHE A 198 4.67 -16.24 -7.32
CA PHE A 198 4.14 -16.04 -5.99
C PHE A 198 4.22 -17.40 -5.34
N HIS A 199 5.25 -17.63 -4.52
CA HIS A 199 5.30 -18.82 -3.69
C HIS A 199 3.97 -18.90 -2.93
N PRO A 200 3.11 -19.88 -3.27
CA PRO A 200 1.85 -20.02 -2.59
C PRO A 200 2.16 -20.23 -1.10
N PRO A 201 1.25 -19.83 -0.20
CA PRO A 201 1.39 -20.24 1.19
C PRO A 201 1.63 -21.76 1.22
N PRO A 202 2.58 -22.25 2.04
CA PRO A 202 2.88 -23.66 2.07
C PRO A 202 1.59 -24.43 2.40
N PRO A 203 1.37 -25.59 1.76
CA PRO A 203 0.23 -26.42 2.09
C PRO A 203 0.27 -26.80 3.58
N PRO A 204 -0.87 -27.12 4.21
CA PRO A 204 -0.96 -27.36 5.66
C PRO A 204 -0.05 -28.47 6.20
N GLN A 205 0.54 -29.28 5.32
CA GLN A 205 1.37 -30.44 5.60
C GLN A 205 2.89 -30.15 5.50
N GLU A 206 3.29 -28.99 4.96
CA GLU A 206 4.69 -28.58 4.86
C GLU A 206 5.07 -27.61 5.98
N ASP A 207 6.22 -27.84 6.63
CA ASP A 207 6.76 -26.91 7.62
C ASP A 207 7.40 -25.69 6.90
N PRO A 208 6.86 -24.46 7.05
CA PRO A 208 7.45 -23.26 6.46
C PRO A 208 8.86 -22.93 6.97
N TYR A 209 9.35 -23.64 8.00
CA TYR A 209 10.69 -23.44 8.58
C TYR A 209 11.70 -24.54 8.23
N CYS A 210 11.39 -25.43 7.28
CA CYS A 210 12.34 -26.44 6.83
C CYS A 210 13.53 -25.80 6.09
N LEU A 211 14.75 -26.00 6.60
CA LEU A 211 15.98 -25.43 6.04
C LEU A 211 16.62 -26.32 4.95
N ASP A 212 16.06 -27.50 4.70
CA ASP A 212 16.67 -28.52 3.85
C ASP A 212 16.38 -28.35 2.36
N ASP A 213 15.43 -27.49 2.00
CA ASP A 213 15.04 -27.16 0.62
C ASP A 213 15.88 -26.01 -0.01
N ALA A 214 17.13 -25.84 0.44
CA ALA A 214 17.99 -24.76 -0.05
C ALA A 214 18.68 -25.14 -1.38
N PRO A 215 18.51 -24.38 -2.47
CA PRO A 215 19.17 -24.65 -3.75
C PRO A 215 20.71 -24.64 -3.63
N PRO A 216 21.43 -25.37 -4.51
CA PRO A 216 22.89 -25.39 -4.51
C PRO A 216 23.48 -24.05 -4.97
N ASN A 217 24.74 -23.80 -4.59
CA ASN A 217 25.46 -22.59 -4.98
C ASN A 217 25.58 -22.49 -6.51
N LEU A 218 25.18 -21.33 -7.04
CA LEU A 218 25.20 -21.04 -8.48
C LEU A 218 26.61 -20.67 -9.00
N GLY A 219 27.57 -20.38 -8.12
CA GLY A 219 28.99 -20.16 -8.45
C GLY A 219 29.35 -18.76 -8.95
N TYR A 220 28.39 -17.83 -8.97
CA TYR A 220 28.59 -16.46 -9.44
C TYR A 220 29.29 -15.58 -8.41
N LEU A 221 29.93 -14.51 -8.88
CA LEU A 221 30.62 -13.52 -8.04
C LEU A 221 29.95 -12.16 -8.18
N VAL A 222 29.87 -11.41 -7.09
CA VAL A 222 29.23 -10.08 -7.09
C VAL A 222 30.22 -9.03 -6.62
N CYS A 223 30.25 -7.91 -7.33
CA CYS A 223 31.04 -6.74 -6.95
C CYS A 223 30.20 -5.48 -7.15
N MET A 224 30.20 -4.60 -6.15
CA MET A 224 29.53 -3.32 -6.24
C MET A 224 30.47 -2.27 -6.83
N GLN A 225 30.10 -1.64 -7.93
CA GLN A 225 30.84 -0.54 -8.55
C GLN A 225 29.90 0.65 -8.75
N GLY A 226 30.27 1.83 -8.22
CA GLY A 226 29.45 3.03 -8.33
C GLY A 226 28.06 2.92 -7.68
N GLY A 227 27.88 2.01 -6.71
CA GLY A 227 26.58 1.73 -6.06
C GLY A 227 25.68 0.75 -6.83
N ILE A 228 26.14 0.21 -7.95
CA ILE A 228 25.45 -0.82 -8.75
C ILE A 228 26.16 -2.15 -8.55
N LEU A 229 25.39 -3.23 -8.34
CA LEU A 229 25.92 -4.58 -8.18
C LEU A 229 26.07 -5.24 -9.55
N PHE A 230 27.30 -5.63 -9.87
CA PHE A 230 27.65 -6.38 -11.07
C PHE A 230 27.87 -7.83 -10.70
N VAL A 231 27.28 -8.73 -11.48
CA VAL A 231 27.46 -10.17 -11.32
C VAL A 231 28.39 -10.70 -12.40
N TYR A 232 29.26 -11.63 -12.03
CA TYR A 232 30.28 -12.22 -12.88
C TYR A 232 30.19 -13.74 -12.82
N ASP A 233 30.29 -14.40 -13.97
CA ASP A 233 30.17 -15.86 -14.05
C ASP A 233 31.37 -16.57 -13.41
N ASN A 234 32.56 -15.97 -13.48
CA ASN A 234 33.81 -16.59 -13.06
C ASN A 234 34.83 -15.55 -12.57
N LYS A 235 35.80 -16.00 -11.75
CA LYS A 235 36.94 -15.15 -11.29
C LYS A 235 37.71 -14.51 -12.47
N LYS A 236 37.87 -15.25 -13.57
CA LYS A 236 38.53 -14.74 -14.79
C LYS A 236 37.77 -13.58 -15.45
N MET A 237 36.45 -13.58 -15.41
CA MET A 237 35.62 -12.49 -15.96
C MET A 237 35.60 -11.28 -15.04
N LEU A 238 35.71 -11.50 -13.73
CA LEU A 238 35.91 -10.45 -12.74
C LEU A 238 37.24 -9.71 -12.97
N GLU A 239 38.33 -10.46 -13.19
CA GLU A 239 39.66 -9.88 -13.51
C GLU A 239 39.65 -9.08 -14.82
N ARG A 240 38.84 -9.51 -15.80
CA ARG A 240 38.65 -8.83 -17.09
C ARG A 240 37.62 -7.70 -17.06
N GLN A 241 36.92 -7.50 -15.93
CA GLN A 241 35.80 -6.55 -15.80
C GLN A 241 34.70 -6.74 -16.86
N GLU A 242 34.39 -8.00 -17.21
CA GLU A 242 33.31 -8.36 -18.12
C GLU A 242 32.12 -8.91 -17.32
N PRO A 243 31.16 -8.06 -16.90
CA PRO A 243 30.02 -8.51 -16.12
C PRO A 243 29.01 -9.29 -16.98
N HIS A 244 28.27 -10.17 -16.32
CA HIS A 244 27.12 -10.85 -16.89
C HIS A 244 26.09 -9.82 -17.39
N SER A 245 25.55 -10.03 -18.59
CA SER A 245 24.69 -9.07 -19.27
C SER A 245 23.25 -9.10 -18.74
N LEU A 246 23.03 -8.53 -17.55
CA LEU A 246 21.69 -8.33 -16.99
C LEU A 246 21.06 -7.01 -17.46
N PRO A 247 19.72 -6.98 -17.64
CA PRO A 247 19.03 -5.73 -17.92
C PRO A 247 19.01 -4.84 -16.67
N TYR A 248 19.79 -3.76 -16.69
CA TYR A 248 19.70 -2.69 -15.69
C TYR A 248 19.73 -1.32 -16.40
N PRO A 249 19.00 -0.32 -15.88
CA PRO A 249 19.11 1.03 -16.39
C PRO A 249 20.44 1.63 -15.94
N ASP A 250 21.18 2.24 -16.87
CA ASP A 250 22.31 3.08 -16.52
C ASP A 250 21.84 4.38 -15.84
N LEU A 251 22.68 4.90 -14.95
CA LEU A 251 22.37 6.11 -14.18
C LEU A 251 22.10 7.30 -15.11
N GLU A 252 22.87 7.43 -16.20
CA GLU A 252 22.70 8.50 -17.18
C GLU A 252 21.31 8.44 -17.83
N THR A 253 20.93 7.29 -18.39
CA THR A 253 19.59 7.08 -18.96
C THR A 253 18.48 7.31 -17.92
N TYR A 254 18.66 6.86 -16.67
CA TYR A 254 17.70 7.13 -15.60
C TYR A 254 17.56 8.64 -15.32
N THR A 255 18.67 9.37 -15.27
CA THR A 255 18.63 10.83 -15.04
C THR A 255 17.95 11.56 -16.18
N VAL A 256 18.19 11.18 -17.43
CA VAL A 256 17.52 11.77 -18.61
C VAL A 256 16.01 11.50 -18.58
N ASP A 257 15.62 10.24 -18.37
CA ASP A 257 14.21 9.85 -18.24
C ASP A 257 13.52 10.61 -17.09
N MET A 258 14.21 10.75 -15.94
CA MET A 258 13.71 11.51 -14.79
C MET A 258 13.56 13.00 -15.12
N SER A 259 14.54 13.60 -15.80
CA SER A 259 14.47 15.00 -16.26
C SER A 259 13.28 15.24 -17.19
N HIS A 260 12.94 14.30 -18.08
CA HIS A 260 11.73 14.39 -18.89
C HIS A 260 10.45 14.45 -18.05
N ILE A 261 10.33 13.58 -17.04
CA ILE A 261 9.17 13.58 -16.15
C ILE A 261 9.10 14.89 -15.34
N LEU A 262 10.23 15.38 -14.84
CA LEU A 262 10.30 16.64 -14.09
C LEU A 262 9.90 17.84 -14.95
N ALA A 263 10.40 17.93 -16.18
CA ALA A 263 10.01 18.97 -17.12
C ALA A 263 8.50 18.94 -17.40
N LEU A 264 7.92 17.74 -17.56
CA LEU A 264 6.48 17.56 -17.76
C LEU A 264 5.65 18.06 -16.58
N ILE A 265 6.09 17.84 -15.33
CA ILE A 265 5.40 18.33 -14.13
C ILE A 265 5.32 19.87 -14.12
N THR A 266 6.34 20.54 -14.66
CA THR A 266 6.40 22.00 -14.73
C THR A 266 5.74 22.60 -15.96
N ASP A 267 5.31 21.79 -16.93
CA ASP A 267 4.66 22.27 -18.13
C ASP A 267 3.26 22.82 -17.82
N GLY A 268 3.08 24.13 -18.02
CA GLY A 268 1.84 24.86 -17.70
C GLY A 268 0.62 24.37 -18.47
N PRO A 269 0.67 24.26 -19.80
CA PRO A 269 -0.42 23.74 -20.62
C PRO A 269 -0.82 22.32 -20.23
N THR A 270 0.12 21.39 -20.09
CA THR A 270 -0.18 20.01 -19.67
C THR A 270 -0.78 19.96 -18.27
N LYS A 271 -0.27 20.75 -17.33
CA LYS A 271 -0.84 20.83 -15.97
C LYS A 271 -2.29 21.32 -15.97
N THR A 272 -2.57 22.35 -16.77
CA THR A 272 -3.93 22.91 -16.93
C THR A 272 -4.87 21.89 -17.55
N TYR A 273 -4.41 21.17 -18.59
CA TYR A 273 -5.15 20.07 -19.20
C TYR A 273 -5.49 18.98 -18.19
N CYS A 274 -4.48 18.47 -17.47
CA CYS A 274 -4.65 17.41 -16.47
C CYS A 274 -5.63 17.82 -15.37
N HIS A 275 -5.52 19.05 -14.83
CA HIS A 275 -6.45 19.55 -13.81
C HIS A 275 -7.90 19.58 -14.31
N ARG A 276 -8.14 20.14 -15.51
CA ARG A 276 -9.48 20.16 -16.09
C ARG A 276 -10.02 18.75 -16.38
N ARG A 277 -9.16 17.84 -16.85
CA ARG A 277 -9.53 16.44 -17.10
C ARG A 277 -9.89 15.72 -15.81
N LEU A 278 -9.15 15.92 -14.72
CA LEU A 278 -9.46 15.34 -13.42
C LEU A 278 -10.81 15.84 -12.88
N ASN A 279 -11.07 17.15 -12.92
CA ASN A 279 -12.35 17.72 -12.49
C ASN A 279 -13.52 17.20 -13.34
N PHE A 280 -13.31 17.04 -14.65
CA PHE A 280 -14.30 16.45 -15.54
C PHE A 280 -14.57 14.97 -15.17
N LEU A 281 -13.52 14.18 -14.90
CA LEU A 281 -13.65 12.78 -14.49
C LEU A 281 -14.36 12.65 -13.14
N GLU A 282 -14.08 13.52 -12.18
CA GLU A 282 -14.78 13.58 -10.90
C GLU A 282 -16.27 13.92 -11.10
N SER A 283 -16.57 14.96 -11.88
CA SER A 283 -17.96 15.34 -12.19
C SER A 283 -18.71 14.21 -12.91
N LYS A 284 -18.04 13.51 -13.84
CA LYS A 284 -18.58 12.35 -14.55
C LYS A 284 -18.86 11.19 -13.58
N PHE A 285 -18.00 10.98 -12.58
CA PHE A 285 -18.22 9.98 -11.54
C PHE A 285 -19.38 10.35 -10.60
N SER A 286 -19.50 11.62 -10.18
CA SER A 286 -20.65 12.08 -9.39
C SER A 286 -21.97 11.93 -10.13
N LEU A 287 -21.98 12.21 -11.44
CA LEU A 287 -23.17 11.97 -12.27
C LEU A 287 -23.46 10.48 -12.43
N HIS A 288 -22.42 9.64 -12.56
CA HIS A 288 -22.57 8.18 -12.59
C HIS A 288 -23.24 7.69 -11.30
N GLU A 289 -22.78 8.15 -10.14
CA GLU A 289 -23.37 7.82 -8.84
C GLU A 289 -24.86 8.18 -8.81
N MET A 290 -25.21 9.43 -9.15
CA MET A 290 -26.62 9.88 -9.18
C MET A 290 -27.52 9.05 -10.10
N LEU A 291 -26.98 8.51 -11.20
CA LEU A 291 -27.76 7.75 -12.18
C LEU A 291 -27.81 6.25 -11.88
N ASN A 292 -26.78 5.69 -11.24
CA ASN A 292 -26.60 4.24 -11.12
C ASN A 292 -26.58 3.71 -9.69
N GLU A 293 -26.54 4.55 -8.65
CA GLU A 293 -26.46 4.13 -7.24
C GLU A 293 -27.52 3.07 -6.88
N MET A 294 -28.78 3.31 -7.24
CA MET A 294 -29.88 2.38 -6.91
C MET A 294 -29.75 1.03 -7.63
N SER A 295 -29.22 1.03 -8.85
CA SER A 295 -28.98 -0.20 -9.62
C SER A 295 -27.82 -1.00 -9.02
N GLU A 296 -26.70 -0.34 -8.71
CA GLU A 296 -25.54 -0.97 -8.04
C GLU A 296 -25.91 -1.49 -6.64
N PHE A 297 -26.72 -0.75 -5.89
CA PHE A 297 -27.20 -1.17 -4.58
C PHE A 297 -28.13 -2.38 -4.65
N LYS A 298 -28.99 -2.45 -5.68
CA LYS A 298 -29.85 -3.62 -5.93
C LYS A 298 -28.99 -4.85 -6.29
N GLU A 299 -27.96 -4.68 -7.12
CA GLU A 299 -27.03 -5.73 -7.48
C GLU A 299 -26.27 -6.25 -6.25
N LEU A 300 -25.80 -5.36 -5.38
CA LEU A 300 -25.18 -5.73 -4.11
C LEU A 300 -26.13 -6.59 -3.26
N LYS A 301 -27.40 -6.19 -3.15
CA LYS A 301 -28.44 -6.96 -2.42
C LYS A 301 -28.76 -8.31 -3.04
N SER A 302 -28.59 -8.46 -4.36
CA SER A 302 -28.77 -9.76 -5.03
C SER A 302 -27.68 -10.77 -4.71
N ASN A 303 -26.57 -10.34 -4.09
CA ASN A 303 -25.48 -11.20 -3.62
C ASN A 303 -25.57 -11.42 -2.09
N PRO A 304 -26.41 -12.35 -1.60
CA PRO A 304 -26.72 -12.50 -0.17
C PRO A 304 -25.51 -12.87 0.71
N HIS A 305 -24.43 -13.41 0.13
CA HIS A 305 -23.24 -13.85 0.85
C HIS A 305 -22.03 -12.92 0.70
N ARG A 306 -22.14 -11.81 -0.05
CA ARG A 306 -21.07 -10.83 -0.20
C ARG A 306 -21.50 -9.49 0.37
N ASP A 307 -21.02 -9.21 1.58
CA ASP A 307 -21.16 -7.93 2.25
C ASP A 307 -19.79 -7.39 2.67
N PHE A 308 -19.79 -6.24 3.35
CA PHE A 308 -18.55 -5.63 3.82
C PHE A 308 -17.74 -6.55 4.75
N TYR A 309 -18.37 -7.50 5.47
CA TYR A 309 -17.68 -8.43 6.36
C TYR A 309 -16.98 -9.54 5.59
N ASN A 310 -17.60 -10.04 4.51
CA ASN A 310 -17.13 -11.18 3.72
C ASN A 310 -16.21 -10.81 2.53
N VAL A 311 -15.96 -9.52 2.32
CA VAL A 311 -14.98 -9.05 1.33
C VAL A 311 -13.57 -9.12 1.93
N ARG A 312 -12.61 -9.65 1.16
CA ARG A 312 -11.21 -9.70 1.58
C ARG A 312 -10.63 -8.30 1.58
N LYS A 313 -10.06 -7.90 2.70
CA LYS A 313 -9.47 -6.58 2.94
C LYS A 313 -8.01 -6.79 3.32
N VAL A 314 -7.13 -5.99 2.72
CA VAL A 314 -5.69 -6.04 2.98
C VAL A 314 -5.25 -4.68 3.48
N ASP A 315 -4.69 -4.63 4.70
CA ASP A 315 -3.96 -3.45 5.14
C ASP A 315 -2.58 -3.45 4.48
N THR A 316 -2.44 -2.62 3.46
CA THR A 316 -1.22 -2.53 2.66
C THR A 316 -0.19 -1.57 3.25
N HIS A 317 -0.50 -0.78 4.29
CA HIS A 317 0.38 0.28 4.81
C HIS A 317 0.41 0.37 6.34
N ILE A 318 0.99 -0.64 6.98
CA ILE A 318 1.18 -0.68 8.44
C ILE A 318 2.63 -0.98 8.84
N HIS A 319 3.08 -0.35 9.92
CA HIS A 319 4.39 -0.64 10.53
C HIS A 319 4.23 -1.78 11.53
N ALA A 320 5.17 -2.72 11.55
CA ALA A 320 5.12 -3.87 12.46
C ALA A 320 5.03 -3.45 13.94
N ALA A 321 5.74 -2.41 14.33
CA ALA A 321 5.69 -1.87 15.69
C ALA A 321 4.36 -1.19 16.05
N ALA A 322 3.45 -0.99 15.09
CA ALA A 322 2.09 -0.47 15.26
C ALA A 322 1.01 -1.49 14.86
N CYS A 323 1.36 -2.77 14.68
CA CYS A 323 0.38 -3.77 14.27
C CYS A 323 -0.65 -4.10 15.36
N MET A 324 -0.34 -3.79 16.62
CA MET A 324 -1.20 -4.09 17.76
C MET A 324 -1.96 -2.85 18.25
N ASN A 325 -3.13 -3.08 18.82
CA ASN A 325 -3.91 -2.05 19.47
C ASN A 325 -3.22 -1.59 20.78
N GLN A 326 -3.30 -0.30 21.11
CA GLN A 326 -2.81 0.26 22.39
C GLN A 326 -3.33 -0.48 23.64
N LYS A 327 -4.59 -0.92 23.63
CA LYS A 327 -5.16 -1.71 24.74
C LYS A 327 -4.51 -3.08 24.87
N HIS A 328 -4.14 -3.68 23.74
CA HIS A 328 -3.48 -4.97 23.68
C HIS A 328 -2.04 -4.85 24.18
N LEU A 329 -1.28 -3.86 23.69
CA LEU A 329 0.07 -3.54 24.17
C LEU A 329 0.10 -3.31 25.69
N LEU A 330 -0.82 -2.48 26.21
CA LEU A 330 -0.90 -2.22 27.65
C LEU A 330 -1.14 -3.50 28.45
N ARG A 331 -2.10 -4.32 28.01
CA ARG A 331 -2.41 -5.59 28.66
C ARG A 331 -1.20 -6.53 28.64
N PHE A 332 -0.48 -6.57 27.53
CA PHE A 332 0.71 -7.38 27.38
C PHE A 332 1.81 -6.95 28.38
N ILE A 333 2.11 -5.65 28.46
CA ILE A 333 3.08 -5.10 29.43
C ILE A 333 2.70 -5.43 30.87
N LYS A 334 1.42 -5.27 31.24
CA LYS A 334 0.95 -5.61 32.59
C LYS A 334 1.03 -7.11 32.85
N HIS A 335 0.80 -7.94 31.85
CA HIS A 335 0.87 -9.39 31.96
C HIS A 335 2.31 -9.86 32.17
N THR A 336 3.25 -9.43 31.32
CA THR A 336 4.68 -9.80 31.42
C THR A 336 5.31 -9.37 32.73
N TYR A 337 4.95 -8.19 33.25
CA TYR A 337 5.43 -7.76 34.56
C TYR A 337 4.95 -8.66 35.71
N LYS A 338 3.70 -9.15 35.63
CA LYS A 338 3.13 -10.04 36.65
C LYS A 338 3.70 -11.46 36.58
N THR A 339 3.97 -11.96 35.38
CA THR A 339 4.41 -13.35 35.18
C THR A 339 5.92 -13.52 35.20
N GLU A 340 6.68 -12.55 34.70
CA GLU A 340 8.13 -12.62 34.51
C GLU A 340 8.90 -11.43 35.14
N PRO A 341 8.65 -11.01 36.40
CA PRO A 341 9.27 -9.80 36.97
C PRO A 341 10.80 -9.90 37.14
N ASP A 342 11.30 -11.10 37.46
CA ASP A 342 12.73 -11.33 37.75
C ASP A 342 13.55 -11.70 36.50
N ARG A 343 12.91 -11.74 35.33
CA ARG A 343 13.58 -12.06 34.07
C ARG A 343 14.58 -10.96 33.72
N THR A 344 15.79 -11.34 33.33
CA THR A 344 16.80 -10.38 32.85
C THR A 344 16.43 -9.90 31.45
N VAL A 345 16.21 -8.59 31.30
CA VAL A 345 15.71 -7.99 30.06
C VAL A 345 16.70 -7.04 29.38
N ALA A 346 17.72 -6.57 30.10
CA ALA A 346 18.72 -5.67 29.56
C ALA A 346 20.07 -5.86 30.27
N GLU A 347 21.14 -5.44 29.61
CA GLU A 347 22.47 -5.36 30.19
C GLU A 347 22.98 -3.92 30.03
N LYS A 348 23.17 -3.20 31.14
CA LYS A 348 23.77 -1.86 31.14
C LYS A 348 25.11 -1.93 31.88
N ARG A 349 26.20 -1.55 31.22
CA ARG A 349 27.56 -1.49 31.81
C ARG A 349 28.01 -2.82 32.47
N GLY A 350 27.69 -3.96 31.85
CA GLY A 350 28.03 -5.30 32.37
C GLY A 350 27.16 -5.78 33.55
N ARG A 351 26.15 -5.00 33.96
CA ARG A 351 25.17 -5.42 34.96
C ARG A 351 23.89 -5.86 34.26
N LYS A 352 23.47 -7.08 34.57
CA LYS A 352 22.18 -7.64 34.17
C LYS A 352 21.06 -6.96 34.95
N ILE A 353 20.09 -6.41 34.23
CA ILE A 353 18.93 -5.69 34.79
C ILE A 353 17.68 -6.56 34.58
N THR A 354 16.91 -6.75 35.66
CA THR A 354 15.63 -7.47 35.61
C THR A 354 14.48 -6.58 35.14
N LEU A 355 13.38 -7.18 34.70
CA LEU A 355 12.18 -6.42 34.28
C LEU A 355 11.69 -5.51 35.41
N ARG A 356 11.67 -6.01 36.66
CA ARG A 356 11.35 -5.21 37.84
C ARG A 356 12.27 -3.98 37.97
N GLN A 357 13.58 -4.18 37.88
CA GLN A 357 14.54 -3.09 37.98
C GLN A 357 14.42 -2.06 36.84
N VAL A 358 13.97 -2.47 35.64
CA VAL A 358 13.68 -1.53 34.56
C VAL A 358 12.52 -0.62 34.95
N PHE A 359 11.42 -1.16 35.46
CA PHE A 359 10.28 -0.36 35.92
C PHE A 359 10.62 0.52 37.13
N ASP A 360 11.40 0.00 38.08
CA ASP A 360 11.90 0.78 39.22
C ASP A 360 12.75 1.97 38.76
N SER A 361 13.60 1.77 37.75
CA SER A 361 14.46 2.82 37.20
C SER A 361 13.70 3.91 36.45
N LEU A 362 12.53 3.58 35.91
CA LEU A 362 11.65 4.53 35.24
C LEU A 362 10.71 5.24 36.24
N HIS A 363 10.72 4.84 37.51
CA HIS A 363 9.79 5.31 38.54
C HIS A 363 8.32 5.11 38.15
N MET A 364 8.02 3.95 37.56
CA MET A 364 6.71 3.64 37.04
C MET A 364 6.15 2.37 37.66
N ASP A 365 4.94 2.46 38.23
CA ASP A 365 4.18 1.28 38.62
C ASP A 365 3.35 0.75 37.42
N PRO A 366 3.50 -0.53 37.04
CA PRO A 366 2.72 -1.13 35.95
C PRO A 366 1.20 -1.16 36.19
N TYR A 367 0.74 -1.09 37.43
CA TYR A 367 -0.67 -0.97 37.76
C TYR A 367 -1.24 0.37 37.27
N ASP A 368 -0.48 1.45 37.48
CA ASP A 368 -0.85 2.83 37.15
C ASP A 368 -0.67 3.19 35.68
N LEU A 369 -0.06 2.30 34.88
CA LEU A 369 0.00 2.44 33.44
C LEU A 369 -1.41 2.50 32.85
N THR A 370 -1.74 3.63 32.22
CA THR A 370 -2.95 3.79 31.43
C THR A 370 -2.66 3.77 29.93
N VAL A 371 -3.71 3.70 29.12
CA VAL A 371 -3.59 3.80 27.68
C VAL A 371 -3.04 5.16 27.25
N ASP A 372 -3.41 6.22 27.96
CA ASP A 372 -2.92 7.57 27.71
C ASP A 372 -1.45 7.73 28.14
N SER A 373 -1.04 7.05 29.21
CA SER A 373 0.37 7.03 29.65
C SER A 373 1.33 6.43 28.62
N LEU A 374 0.84 5.57 27.71
CA LEU A 374 1.67 4.99 26.65
C LEU A 374 1.97 5.98 25.50
N ASP A 375 1.16 7.03 25.32
CA ASP A 375 1.27 8.04 24.25
C ASP A 375 1.47 7.48 22.82
N VAL A 376 0.86 6.32 22.54
CA VAL A 376 0.93 5.64 21.23
C VAL A 376 -0.15 6.12 20.24
N HIS A 377 -0.90 7.17 20.58
CA HIS A 377 -2.02 7.66 19.77
C HIS A 377 -1.54 8.35 18.48
N ALA A 378 -2.14 8.00 17.34
CA ALA A 378 -1.96 8.68 16.06
C ALA A 378 -2.89 9.92 15.95
N GLY A 379 -2.48 11.08 16.49
CA GLY A 379 -3.17 12.35 16.25
C GLY A 379 -2.94 12.93 14.83
N ARG A 380 -3.74 13.93 14.40
CA ARG A 380 -3.62 14.59 13.08
C ARG A 380 -2.21 15.12 12.77
N GLN A 381 -1.48 15.55 13.78
CA GLN A 381 -0.11 16.09 13.68
C GLN A 381 0.99 15.02 13.56
N THR A 382 0.63 13.73 13.56
CA THR A 382 1.56 12.59 13.48
C THR A 382 2.02 12.30 12.06
N PHE A 383 1.14 12.52 11.08
CA PHE A 383 1.35 12.11 9.70
C PHE A 383 2.35 12.99 8.94
N HIS A 384 2.55 14.23 9.39
CA HIS A 384 3.35 15.22 8.67
C HIS A 384 4.81 15.34 9.18
N ARG A 385 5.18 14.68 10.28
CA ARG A 385 6.51 14.83 10.88
C ARG A 385 7.09 13.52 11.42
N PHE A 386 8.18 13.05 10.81
CA PHE A 386 8.81 11.75 11.09
C PHE A 386 9.47 11.67 12.49
N ASP A 387 9.92 12.79 13.02
CA ASP A 387 10.36 12.98 14.41
C ASP A 387 9.20 12.73 15.41
N LYS A 388 8.03 13.33 15.18
CA LYS A 388 6.82 13.11 15.99
C LYS A 388 6.29 11.68 15.86
N PHE A 389 6.40 11.10 14.67
CA PHE A 389 6.08 9.69 14.43
C PHE A 389 6.99 8.77 15.24
N ASN A 390 8.32 8.99 15.22
CA ASN A 390 9.27 8.19 16.00
C ASN A 390 9.09 8.31 17.52
N SER A 391 8.68 9.48 18.01
CA SER A 391 8.35 9.69 19.43
C SER A 391 7.11 8.90 19.87
N LYS A 392 6.14 8.65 18.99
CA LYS A 392 4.92 7.86 19.30
C LYS A 392 5.13 6.35 19.39
N TYR A 393 6.23 5.83 18.83
CA TYR A 393 6.65 4.45 19.05
C TYR A 393 7.45 4.29 20.35
N ASN A 394 7.63 5.37 21.12
CA ASN A 394 8.31 5.34 22.38
C ASN A 394 7.28 5.27 23.51
N PRO A 395 6.78 4.06 23.89
CA PRO A 395 5.78 3.96 24.93
C PRO A 395 6.27 4.69 26.18
N VAL A 396 5.45 5.63 26.68
CA VAL A 396 5.74 6.45 27.86
C VAL A 396 6.95 7.39 27.73
N GLY A 397 7.47 7.61 26.51
CA GLY A 397 8.69 8.41 26.30
C GLY A 397 9.99 7.72 26.75
N ALA A 398 9.94 6.44 27.16
CA ALA A 398 11.09 5.68 27.63
C ALA A 398 11.62 4.75 26.53
N SER A 399 12.78 5.09 25.95
CA SER A 399 13.43 4.33 24.87
C SER A 399 13.67 2.87 25.24
N GLU A 400 13.83 2.58 26.53
CA GLU A 400 14.02 1.26 27.09
C GLU A 400 12.81 0.34 26.88
N LEU A 401 11.58 0.84 27.10
CA LEU A 401 10.38 0.03 26.92
C LEU A 401 10.08 -0.23 25.45
N ARG A 402 10.35 0.75 24.58
CA ARG A 402 10.31 0.57 23.12
C ARG A 402 11.25 -0.55 22.69
N ASP A 403 12.49 -0.49 23.15
CA ASP A 403 13.54 -1.40 22.73
C ASP A 403 13.27 -2.83 23.24
N LEU A 404 12.64 -2.95 24.41
CA LEU A 404 12.24 -4.23 24.96
C LEU A 404 11.03 -4.86 24.25
N TYR A 405 9.96 -4.08 24.02
CA TYR A 405 8.67 -4.64 23.56
C TYR A 405 8.42 -4.51 22.05
N LEU A 406 9.03 -3.55 21.37
CA LEU A 406 8.68 -3.16 19.99
C LEU A 406 9.83 -3.28 18.99
N LYS A 407 10.99 -3.82 19.40
CA LYS A 407 12.13 -4.09 18.51
C LYS A 407 12.40 -5.58 18.36
N THR A 408 12.86 -5.97 17.17
CA THR A 408 13.30 -7.33 16.84
C THR A 408 14.68 -7.66 17.42
N GLU A 409 15.53 -6.66 17.61
CA GLU A 409 16.86 -6.81 18.20
C GLU A 409 16.92 -6.16 19.59
N ASN A 410 17.04 -7.01 20.62
CA ASN A 410 17.29 -6.61 22.00
C ASN A 410 18.01 -7.74 22.74
N TYR A 411 18.24 -7.59 24.05
CA TYR A 411 18.93 -8.60 24.87
C TYR A 411 18.20 -9.97 24.89
N LEU A 412 16.87 -9.97 24.77
CA LEU A 412 16.04 -11.18 24.66
C LEU A 412 15.90 -11.68 23.21
N GLY A 413 16.61 -11.09 22.26
CA GLY A 413 16.46 -11.41 20.84
C GLY A 413 15.05 -11.19 20.32
N GLY A 414 14.33 -10.17 20.79
CA GLY A 414 13.03 -9.75 20.27
C GLY A 414 11.85 -10.67 20.59
N GLU A 415 11.99 -11.55 21.59
CA GLU A 415 10.95 -12.53 21.98
C GLU A 415 9.61 -11.89 22.32
N TYR A 416 9.61 -10.79 23.09
CA TYR A 416 8.38 -10.11 23.50
C TYR A 416 7.63 -9.51 22.32
N PHE A 417 8.36 -8.92 21.38
CA PHE A 417 7.79 -8.41 20.15
C PHE A 417 7.20 -9.53 19.30
N ALA A 418 7.92 -10.66 19.16
CA ALA A 418 7.43 -11.82 18.43
C ALA A 418 6.17 -12.44 19.06
N ARG A 419 6.07 -12.52 20.39
CA ARG A 419 4.85 -12.98 21.08
C ARG A 419 3.65 -12.09 20.77
N MET A 420 3.82 -10.76 20.81
CA MET A 420 2.75 -9.83 20.45
C MET A 420 2.31 -9.98 19.00
N VAL A 421 3.27 -10.07 18.07
CA VAL A 421 2.99 -10.29 16.65
C VAL A 421 2.20 -11.59 16.43
N LYS A 422 2.54 -12.67 17.14
CA LYS A 422 1.78 -13.93 17.07
C LYS A 422 0.36 -13.81 17.58
N GLU A 423 0.14 -13.06 18.66
CA GLU A 423 -1.21 -12.81 19.16
C GLU A 423 -2.07 -12.09 18.12
N VAL A 424 -1.50 -11.07 17.47
CA VAL A 424 -2.15 -10.35 16.35
C VAL A 424 -2.35 -11.25 15.13
N ALA A 425 -1.37 -12.08 14.79
CA ALA A 425 -1.44 -13.01 13.68
C ALA A 425 -2.59 -14.01 13.86
N ARG A 426 -2.76 -14.55 15.07
CA ARG A 426 -3.87 -15.44 15.41
C ARG A 426 -5.22 -14.75 15.26
N GLU A 427 -5.35 -13.50 15.72
CA GLU A 427 -6.58 -12.72 15.53
C GLU A 427 -6.89 -12.50 14.04
N LEU A 428 -5.86 -12.28 13.20
CA LEU A 428 -6.01 -12.16 11.75
C LEU A 428 -6.37 -13.50 11.08
N GLU A 429 -5.87 -14.62 11.57
CA GLU A 429 -6.22 -15.96 11.08
C GLU A 429 -7.66 -16.35 11.41
N GLU A 430 -8.12 -16.01 12.62
CA GLU A 430 -9.53 -16.13 13.01
C GLU A 430 -10.42 -15.24 12.12
N SER A 431 -9.92 -14.07 11.72
CA SER A 431 -10.59 -13.16 10.80
C SER A 431 -10.31 -13.52 9.33
N LYS A 432 -11.02 -14.53 8.79
CA LYS A 432 -10.87 -15.08 7.43
C LYS A 432 -10.71 -14.06 6.28
N TYR A 433 -11.25 -12.85 6.42
CA TYR A 433 -11.28 -11.83 5.36
C TYR A 433 -10.30 -10.68 5.58
N GLN A 434 -9.46 -10.71 6.62
CA GLN A 434 -8.52 -9.66 6.93
C GLN A 434 -7.08 -10.13 6.73
N TYR A 435 -6.33 -9.32 6.01
CA TYR A 435 -4.91 -9.55 5.71
C TYR A 435 -4.12 -8.29 6.02
N SER A 436 -2.82 -8.45 6.27
CA SER A 436 -1.95 -7.33 6.61
C SER A 436 -0.57 -7.47 5.98
N GLU A 437 0.01 -6.36 5.53
CA GLU A 437 1.37 -6.27 5.02
C GLU A 437 2.26 -5.42 5.96
N PRO A 438 2.64 -5.93 7.16
CA PRO A 438 3.44 -5.19 8.13
C PRO A 438 4.88 -4.92 7.68
N ARG A 439 5.36 -3.71 7.95
CA ARG A 439 6.70 -3.24 7.61
C ARG A 439 7.70 -3.43 8.73
N LEU A 440 8.81 -4.11 8.43
CA LEU A 440 10.00 -4.21 9.27
C LEU A 440 11.12 -3.34 8.69
N SER A 441 11.87 -2.66 9.55
CA SER A 441 12.92 -1.75 9.10
C SER A 441 14.29 -2.40 9.09
N ILE A 442 15.04 -2.19 8.01
CA ILE A 442 16.49 -2.43 7.92
C ILE A 442 17.18 -1.10 7.68
N TYR A 443 18.21 -0.82 8.46
CA TYR A 443 18.86 0.48 8.50
C TYR A 443 20.16 0.52 7.69
N GLY A 444 20.77 -0.64 7.42
CA GLY A 444 22.00 -0.70 6.63
C GLY A 444 23.24 -0.22 7.39
N ARG A 445 23.23 -0.27 8.74
CA ARG A 445 24.39 0.10 9.56
C ARG A 445 25.44 -1.01 9.56
N ASN A 446 25.01 -2.27 9.48
CA ASN A 446 25.86 -3.44 9.47
C ASN A 446 25.31 -4.50 8.49
N PRO A 447 26.15 -5.20 7.70
CA PRO A 447 25.70 -6.29 6.82
C PRO A 447 25.02 -7.45 7.58
N LYS A 448 25.30 -7.61 8.88
CA LYS A 448 24.70 -8.64 9.74
C LYS A 448 23.24 -8.37 10.12
N GLU A 449 22.64 -7.24 9.72
CA GLU A 449 21.24 -6.92 10.01
C GLU A 449 20.28 -7.95 9.38
N TRP A 450 20.53 -8.37 8.14
CA TRP A 450 19.72 -9.36 7.43
C TRP A 450 19.71 -10.74 8.12
N PRO A 451 20.87 -11.38 8.41
CA PRO A 451 20.91 -12.63 9.15
C PRO A 451 20.23 -12.54 10.53
N LYS A 452 20.40 -11.43 11.26
CA LYS A 452 19.75 -11.26 12.56
C LYS A 452 18.23 -11.24 12.45
N LEU A 453 17.70 -10.53 11.44
CA LEU A 453 16.27 -10.46 11.21
C LEU A 453 15.70 -11.81 10.78
N ALA A 454 16.39 -12.52 9.88
CA ALA A 454 16.02 -13.87 9.45
C ALA A 454 16.01 -14.85 10.63
N ARG A 455 17.03 -14.80 11.50
CA ARG A 455 17.09 -15.61 12.71
C ARG A 455 15.94 -15.31 13.67
N TRP A 456 15.62 -14.03 13.88
CA TRP A 456 14.44 -13.63 14.67
C TRP A 456 13.15 -14.23 14.11
N PHE A 457 12.97 -14.17 12.78
CA PHE A 457 11.78 -14.71 12.12
C PHE A 457 11.62 -16.23 12.32
N ILE A 458 12.72 -16.97 12.17
CA ILE A 458 12.74 -18.44 12.27
C ILE A 458 12.67 -18.92 13.72
N GLN A 459 13.54 -18.39 14.58
CA GLN A 459 13.63 -18.79 15.98
C GLN A 459 12.30 -18.58 16.69
N HIS A 460 11.65 -17.45 16.42
CA HIS A 460 10.37 -17.15 17.04
C HIS A 460 9.18 -17.63 16.23
N LYS A 461 9.34 -18.26 15.06
CA LYS A 461 8.24 -18.77 14.24
C LYS A 461 7.08 -17.78 14.04
N VAL A 462 7.34 -16.63 13.42
CA VAL A 462 6.35 -15.52 13.21
C VAL A 462 5.73 -15.48 11.80
N TYR A 463 5.66 -16.62 11.12
CA TYR A 463 4.91 -16.81 9.88
C TYR A 463 3.40 -16.90 10.16
N SER A 464 2.61 -16.29 9.29
CA SER A 464 1.15 -16.45 9.24
C SER A 464 0.68 -16.35 7.78
N PRO A 465 -0.30 -17.16 7.34
CA PRO A 465 -0.84 -17.06 5.98
C PRO A 465 -1.53 -15.72 5.71
N ASN A 466 -2.03 -15.04 6.75
CA ASN A 466 -2.76 -13.78 6.62
C ASN A 466 -1.84 -12.54 6.74
N MET A 467 -0.55 -12.73 6.99
CA MET A 467 0.44 -11.66 7.13
C MET A 467 1.62 -11.85 6.16
N ARG A 468 2.04 -10.78 5.48
CA ARG A 468 3.23 -10.77 4.63
C ARG A 468 4.14 -9.59 4.98
N TRP A 469 5.43 -9.82 5.17
CA TRP A 469 6.33 -8.77 5.63
C TRP A 469 6.84 -7.93 4.46
N ILE A 470 6.92 -6.61 4.69
CA ILE A 470 7.55 -5.66 3.79
C ILE A 470 8.81 -5.13 4.46
N ILE A 471 9.92 -5.09 3.74
CA ILE A 471 11.16 -4.51 4.25
C ILE A 471 11.24 -3.04 3.89
N GLN A 472 11.28 -2.21 4.93
CA GLN A 472 11.43 -0.77 4.83
C GLN A 472 12.88 -0.37 5.06
N VAL A 473 13.40 0.51 4.21
CA VAL A 473 14.71 1.15 4.39
C VAL A 473 14.50 2.63 4.68
N PRO A 474 14.66 3.08 5.94
CA PRO A 474 14.54 4.49 6.28
C PRO A 474 15.64 5.34 5.62
N ARG A 475 15.27 6.45 4.98
CA ARG A 475 16.17 7.39 4.31
C ARG A 475 16.81 8.38 5.31
N ILE A 476 17.63 7.87 6.23
CA ILE A 476 18.22 8.64 7.35
C ILE A 476 19.76 8.65 7.33
N TYR A 477 20.35 8.60 6.14
CA TYR A 477 21.80 8.54 5.97
C TYR A 477 22.52 9.79 6.49
N ASP A 478 21.90 10.96 6.38
CA ASP A 478 22.35 12.24 6.94
C ASP A 478 22.63 12.17 8.45
N ILE A 479 21.76 11.48 9.21
CA ILE A 479 21.92 11.25 10.65
C ILE A 479 23.10 10.30 10.90
N PHE A 480 23.24 9.24 10.10
CA PHE A 480 24.35 8.29 10.22
C PHE A 480 25.69 8.93 9.88
N ARG A 481 25.71 9.83 8.89
CA ARG A 481 26.88 10.61 8.50
C ARG A 481 27.30 11.57 9.61
N SER A 482 26.34 12.29 10.19
CA SER A 482 26.57 13.22 11.30
C SER A 482 27.12 12.51 12.54
N LYS A 483 26.63 11.29 12.84
CA LYS A 483 27.13 10.44 13.93
C LYS A 483 28.39 9.64 13.59
N LYS A 484 28.95 9.80 12.38
CA LYS A 484 30.12 9.06 11.87
C LYS A 484 29.96 7.53 11.97
N LEU A 485 28.73 7.03 11.88
CA LEU A 485 28.45 5.59 11.90
C LEU A 485 28.79 4.91 10.57
N LEU A 486 28.65 5.64 9.45
CA LEU A 486 28.94 5.14 8.11
C LEU A 486 29.84 6.12 7.34
N PRO A 487 30.85 5.60 6.61
CA PRO A 487 31.83 6.41 5.88
C PRO A 487 31.34 6.90 4.51
N SER A 488 30.33 6.28 3.92
CA SER A 488 29.76 6.71 2.64
C SER A 488 28.35 6.14 2.46
N PHE A 489 27.56 6.74 1.57
CA PHE A 489 26.25 6.21 1.20
C PHE A 489 26.39 4.87 0.46
N GLY A 490 27.45 4.72 -0.33
CA GLY A 490 27.80 3.43 -0.95
C GLY A 490 27.91 2.31 0.09
N LYS A 491 28.52 2.56 1.26
CA LYS A 491 28.61 1.53 2.31
C LYS A 491 27.24 1.14 2.89
N MET A 492 26.31 2.09 2.99
CA MET A 492 24.92 1.80 3.39
C MET A 492 24.24 0.88 2.37
N LEU A 493 24.38 1.18 1.07
CA LEU A 493 23.82 0.35 0.00
C LEU A 493 24.44 -1.05 -0.01
N GLU A 494 25.76 -1.16 0.16
CA GLU A 494 26.46 -2.43 0.26
C GLU A 494 25.89 -3.29 1.41
N ASN A 495 25.74 -2.70 2.60
CA ASN A 495 25.18 -3.40 3.77
C ASN A 495 23.73 -3.87 3.57
N ILE A 496 22.97 -3.21 2.69
CA ILE A 496 21.55 -3.54 2.42
C ILE A 496 21.44 -4.58 1.31
N PHE A 497 22.10 -4.38 0.18
CA PHE A 497 21.89 -5.19 -1.01
C PHE A 497 22.87 -6.35 -1.13
N LEU A 498 24.12 -6.21 -0.71
CA LEU A 498 25.10 -7.29 -0.87
C LEU A 498 24.68 -8.60 -0.17
N PRO A 499 24.20 -8.59 1.10
CA PRO A 499 23.76 -9.82 1.76
C PRO A 499 22.59 -10.53 1.06
N LEU A 500 21.75 -9.77 0.35
CA LEU A 500 20.64 -10.34 -0.41
C LEU A 500 21.14 -11.10 -1.63
N PHE A 501 22.13 -10.56 -2.35
CA PHE A 501 22.75 -11.24 -3.49
C PHE A 501 23.59 -12.44 -3.08
N GLU A 502 24.31 -12.35 -1.97
CA GLU A 502 25.06 -13.48 -1.42
C GLU A 502 24.11 -14.64 -1.08
N ALA A 503 22.94 -14.34 -0.50
CA ALA A 503 21.92 -15.33 -0.17
C ALA A 503 21.16 -15.89 -1.39
N THR A 504 21.06 -15.17 -2.51
CA THR A 504 20.48 -15.72 -3.75
C THR A 504 21.47 -16.62 -4.47
N ILE A 505 22.75 -16.26 -4.52
CA ILE A 505 23.78 -17.02 -5.24
C ILE A 505 24.15 -18.27 -4.47
N ASN A 506 24.31 -18.17 -3.15
CA ASN A 506 24.57 -19.30 -2.28
C ASN A 506 23.54 -19.42 -1.13
N PRO A 507 22.37 -20.01 -1.41
CA PRO A 507 21.37 -20.27 -0.37
C PRO A 507 21.86 -21.21 0.74
N GLN A 508 22.83 -22.09 0.47
CA GLN A 508 23.33 -23.06 1.46
C GLN A 508 24.13 -22.40 2.59
N ASP A 509 24.88 -21.34 2.30
CA ASP A 509 25.61 -20.58 3.33
C ASP A 509 24.66 -19.65 4.12
N HIS A 510 23.51 -19.32 3.53
CA HIS A 510 22.55 -18.34 4.06
C HIS A 510 21.13 -18.93 4.20
N ARG A 511 21.02 -20.17 4.70
CA ARG A 511 19.73 -20.93 4.78
C ARG A 511 18.62 -20.15 5.48
N GLU A 512 18.95 -19.52 6.62
CA GLU A 512 18.00 -18.72 7.40
C GLU A 512 17.45 -17.54 6.58
N LEU A 513 18.34 -16.83 5.88
CA LEU A 513 17.98 -15.66 5.09
C LEU A 513 17.21 -16.04 3.82
N HIS A 514 17.59 -17.12 3.15
CA HIS A 514 16.86 -17.64 2.00
C HIS A 514 15.40 -17.98 2.36
N LEU A 515 15.20 -18.71 3.46
CA LEU A 515 13.87 -19.06 3.95
C LEU A 515 13.04 -17.81 4.32
N PHE A 516 13.66 -16.85 5.00
CA PHE A 516 13.01 -15.58 5.32
C PHE A 516 12.58 -14.82 4.06
N LEU A 517 13.37 -14.85 3.00
CA LEU A 517 13.05 -14.16 1.75
C LEU A 517 11.98 -14.91 0.94
N LYS A 518 11.95 -16.24 1.01
CA LYS A 518 10.92 -17.10 0.36
C LYS A 518 9.54 -16.93 0.98
N TYR A 519 9.43 -16.99 2.31
CA TYR A 519 8.13 -16.99 3.02
C TYR A 519 7.81 -15.68 3.74
N GLY A 520 8.83 -14.97 4.22
CA GLY A 520 8.68 -13.76 5.00
C GLY A 520 8.35 -12.53 4.16
N THR A 521 9.02 -12.33 3.01
CA THR A 521 8.97 -11.05 2.29
C THR A 521 8.43 -11.15 0.87
N ARG A 522 7.77 -10.09 0.39
CA ARG A 522 7.42 -9.96 -1.04
C ARG A 522 8.60 -9.34 -1.82
N PRO A 523 9.06 -9.94 -2.94
CA PRO A 523 10.13 -9.38 -3.77
C PRO A 523 9.79 -8.00 -4.38
N GLU A 524 8.51 -7.74 -4.63
CA GLU A 524 8.02 -6.51 -5.30
C GLU A 524 8.06 -5.24 -4.42
N HIS A 525 8.21 -5.38 -3.09
CA HIS A 525 7.99 -4.28 -2.13
C HIS A 525 9.23 -3.92 -1.30
N PHE A 526 10.43 -4.21 -1.79
CA PHE A 526 11.57 -3.42 -1.35
C PHE A 526 11.31 -1.97 -1.74
N LEU A 527 11.53 -1.02 -0.83
CA LEU A 527 11.46 0.43 -1.13
C LEU A 527 12.57 0.90 -2.11
N VAL A 528 13.21 -0.03 -2.85
CA VAL A 528 14.27 0.08 -3.86
C VAL A 528 14.13 -1.15 -4.80
N PRO A 529 14.30 -1.07 -6.14
CA PRO A 529 13.52 -1.86 -7.11
C PRO A 529 13.72 -3.39 -7.08
N ALA A 530 12.60 -4.10 -7.33
CA ALA A 530 12.42 -5.55 -7.38
C ALA A 530 13.12 -6.28 -8.56
N SER A 531 13.85 -5.56 -9.41
CA SER A 531 14.50 -6.08 -10.62
C SER A 531 15.58 -7.15 -10.38
N LEU A 532 16.10 -7.24 -9.15
CA LEU A 532 17.31 -8.00 -8.86
C LEU A 532 17.07 -9.43 -8.37
N TRP A 533 15.85 -9.78 -7.95
CA TRP A 533 15.60 -11.03 -7.23
C TRP A 533 15.38 -12.25 -8.14
N ARG A 534 14.93 -12.07 -9.38
CA ARG A 534 14.42 -13.18 -10.21
C ARG A 534 15.39 -13.78 -11.22
N VAL A 535 16.54 -13.14 -11.45
CA VAL A 535 17.58 -13.70 -12.32
C VAL A 535 18.20 -14.99 -11.72
N TRP A 536 18.01 -15.24 -10.42
CA TRP A 536 18.87 -16.15 -9.66
C TRP A 536 18.18 -17.35 -9.01
N LEU A 537 16.89 -17.61 -9.27
CA LEU A 537 16.16 -18.74 -8.65
C LEU A 537 15.71 -19.85 -9.62
N HIS A 538 16.17 -19.88 -10.87
CA HIS A 538 15.93 -21.02 -11.75
C HIS A 538 17.20 -21.84 -12.03
N HIS A 539 17.08 -23.15 -11.81
CA HIS A 539 17.92 -24.21 -12.34
C HIS A 539 18.15 -24.07 -13.86
N PRO A 540 19.27 -24.61 -14.40
CA PRO A 540 19.63 -24.45 -15.80
C PRO A 540 18.49 -24.94 -16.72
N PRO A 541 18.34 -24.34 -17.92
CA PRO A 541 17.42 -24.87 -18.91
C PRO A 541 17.77 -26.34 -19.14
N SER A 542 16.77 -27.21 -19.02
CA SER A 542 16.86 -28.59 -19.46
C SER A 542 17.43 -28.58 -20.87
N VAL A 543 18.66 -29.11 -21.00
CA VAL A 543 19.27 -29.43 -22.27
C VAL A 543 18.30 -30.37 -22.97
N CYS A 544 17.63 -29.88 -24.01
CA CYS A 544 16.98 -30.74 -24.99
C CYS A 544 18.08 -31.63 -25.57
N VAL A 545 18.12 -32.88 -25.13
CA VAL A 545 18.86 -33.94 -25.83
C VAL A 545 18.08 -34.19 -27.12
N PRO A 546 18.70 -34.06 -28.31
CA PRO A 546 18.07 -34.48 -29.54
C PRO A 546 18.11 -36.01 -29.58
N ASP A 547 16.96 -36.65 -29.38
CA ASP A 547 16.81 -38.06 -29.71
C ASP A 547 16.83 -38.23 -31.24
N CYS A 548 17.65 -39.18 -31.68
CA CYS A 548 17.76 -39.67 -33.06
C CYS A 548 16.47 -40.34 -33.55
#